data_AF-A0A520I264-F1
#
_entry.id   AF-A0A520I264-F1
#
_cell.length_a   1.000
_cell.length_b   1.000
_cell.length_c   1.000
_cell.angle_alpha   90.00
_cell.angle_beta   90.00
_cell.angle_gamma   90.00
#
_symmetry.space_group_name_H-M   'P 1'
#
loop_
_entity.id
_entity.type
_entity.pdbx_description
1 polymer ?
#
loop_
_entity_poly.entity_id
_entity_poly.type
_entity_poly.pdbx_seq_one_letter_code
_entity_poly.pdbx_strand_id
1 'polypeptide(L)'
;LFTAPSINYDLKVMVQQREFFDAAVDDAILTMRRVRKLNPMEEENFGIERSDELIQTLLQQTEALRISAWVIGIITVFGSSIALMNIMLVSVTERTREIGVRKSLGATRNTIGMQFFTETLIISVMGGTVGMLLGLATGFGAAKLFDTTFPMPYEAIFAALGTIIVVTVFSGSYPAVKASKLDPVEALRYE
;
A
#
# COMPACT_ATOMS: atom_id res chain seq x y z
N LEU A 1 -30.85 -38.03 38.42
CA LEU A 1 -29.37 -38.10 38.45
C LEU A 1 -28.71 -36.87 37.81
N PHE A 2 -29.23 -35.66 38.00
CA PHE A 2 -28.63 -34.42 37.46
C PHE A 2 -28.84 -33.23 38.42
N THR A 3 -28.45 -33.40 39.69
CA THR A 3 -28.60 -32.35 40.71
C THR A 3 -27.21 -31.90 41.16
N ALA A 4 -26.48 -31.24 40.25
CA ALA A 4 -25.34 -30.41 40.65
C ALA A 4 -25.83 -28.94 40.66
N PRO A 5 -25.52 -28.15 41.70
CA PRO A 5 -26.11 -26.83 41.91
C PRO A 5 -25.66 -25.74 40.92
N SER A 6 -24.77 -26.05 39.97
CA SER A 6 -24.24 -25.11 38.97
C SER A 6 -23.91 -25.83 37.65
N ILE A 7 -24.92 -26.32 36.93
CA ILE A 7 -24.70 -26.94 35.62
C ILE A 7 -24.68 -25.84 34.56
N ASN A 8 -23.52 -25.63 33.95
CA ASN A 8 -23.39 -24.81 32.75
C ASN A 8 -23.72 -25.67 31.52
N TYR A 9 -24.52 -25.11 30.61
CA TYR A 9 -24.85 -25.73 29.34
C TYR A 9 -24.12 -24.99 28.23
N ASP A 10 -23.51 -25.73 27.32
CA ASP A 10 -22.86 -25.24 26.10
C ASP A 10 -23.59 -25.87 24.90
N LEU A 11 -23.95 -25.05 23.92
CA LEU A 11 -24.66 -25.46 22.72
C LEU A 11 -23.81 -25.08 21.51
N LYS A 12 -23.24 -26.11 20.87
CA LYS A 12 -22.42 -25.94 19.67
C LYS A 12 -23.23 -26.29 18.44
N VAL A 13 -23.43 -25.31 17.58
CA VAL A 13 -24.17 -25.46 16.32
C VAL A 13 -23.21 -25.21 15.17
N MET A 14 -23.18 -26.15 14.22
CA MET A 14 -22.35 -26.05 13.02
C MET A 14 -23.26 -26.00 11.81
N VAL A 15 -23.00 -25.05 10.92
CA VAL A 15 -23.79 -24.83 9.70
C VAL A 15 -22.88 -25.03 8.49
N GLN A 16 -23.31 -25.83 7.51
CA GLN A 16 -22.54 -26.10 6.30
C GLN A 16 -22.66 -24.99 5.25
N GLN A 17 -23.79 -24.27 5.24
CA GLN A 17 -24.06 -23.19 4.30
C GLN A 17 -24.24 -21.87 5.03
N ARG A 18 -23.55 -20.83 4.56
CA ARG A 18 -23.54 -19.49 5.19
C ARG A 18 -24.93 -18.84 5.24
N GLU A 19 -25.81 -19.20 4.31
CA GLU A 19 -27.18 -18.67 4.20
C GLU A 19 -28.07 -19.03 5.40
N PHE A 20 -27.83 -20.18 6.03
CA PHE A 20 -28.57 -20.63 7.22
C PHE A 20 -27.90 -20.22 8.54
N PHE A 21 -26.82 -19.43 8.48
CA PHE A 21 -26.04 -19.11 9.68
C PHE A 21 -26.86 -18.28 10.68
N ASP A 22 -27.52 -17.21 10.22
CA ASP A 22 -28.35 -16.38 11.10
C ASP A 22 -29.56 -17.16 11.64
N ALA A 23 -30.21 -17.96 10.79
CA ALA A 23 -31.32 -18.81 11.21
C ALA A 23 -30.91 -19.86 12.26
N ALA A 24 -29.69 -20.41 12.15
CA ALA A 24 -29.16 -21.35 13.12
C ALA A 24 -28.78 -20.68 14.45
N VAL A 25 -28.31 -19.43 14.41
CA VAL A 25 -28.07 -18.60 15.61
C VAL A 25 -29.39 -18.33 16.32
N ASP A 26 -30.44 -17.96 15.60
CA ASP A 26 -31.77 -17.73 16.16
C ASP A 26 -32.34 -19.00 16.81
N ASP A 27 -32.24 -20.16 16.15
CA ASP A 27 -32.70 -21.44 16.71
C ASP A 27 -31.87 -21.88 17.94
N ALA A 28 -30.56 -21.60 17.93
CA ALA A 28 -29.68 -21.81 19.07
C ALA A 28 -30.07 -20.95 20.27
N ILE A 29 -30.37 -19.66 20.05
CA ILE A 29 -30.85 -18.73 21.07
C ILE A 29 -32.18 -19.24 21.65
N LEU A 30 -33.14 -19.59 20.80
CA LEU A 30 -34.44 -20.11 21.23
C LEU A 30 -34.29 -21.39 22.05
N THR A 31 -33.40 -22.29 21.64
CA THR A 31 -33.12 -23.54 22.35
C THR A 31 -32.49 -23.27 23.73
N MET A 32 -31.51 -22.37 23.81
CA MET A 32 -30.87 -22.01 25.09
C MET A 32 -31.81 -21.26 26.04
N ARG A 33 -32.70 -20.41 25.51
CA ARG A 33 -33.76 -19.76 26.31
C ARG A 33 -34.71 -20.79 26.93
N ARG A 34 -35.07 -21.85 26.19
CA ARG A 34 -35.89 -22.97 26.73
C ARG A 34 -35.15 -23.76 27.81
N VAL A 35 -33.87 -24.08 27.58
CA VAL A 35 -33.03 -24.82 28.55
C VAL A 35 -32.90 -24.05 29.87
N ARG A 36 -32.69 -22.72 29.78
CA ARG A 36 -32.57 -21.84 30.95
C ARG A 36 -33.90 -21.37 31.53
N LYS A 37 -35.03 -21.68 30.88
CA LYS A 37 -36.39 -21.28 31.27
C LYS A 37 -36.55 -19.76 31.40
N LEU A 38 -35.91 -19.00 30.50
CA LEU A 38 -36.02 -17.54 30.48
C LEU A 38 -37.38 -17.10 29.96
N ASN A 39 -37.96 -16.09 30.57
CA ASN A 39 -39.21 -15.46 30.13
C ASN A 39 -38.97 -14.71 28.81
N PRO A 40 -39.94 -14.62 27.88
CA PRO A 40 -39.80 -13.80 26.67
C PRO A 40 -39.40 -12.33 26.89
N MET A 41 -39.69 -11.76 28.06
CA MET A 41 -39.35 -10.36 28.40
C MET A 41 -37.99 -10.20 29.11
N GLU A 42 -37.33 -11.30 29.48
CA GLU A 42 -36.02 -11.26 30.13
C GLU A 42 -34.88 -11.19 29.09
N GLU A 43 -33.85 -10.42 29.38
CA GLU A 43 -32.63 -10.33 28.55
C GLU A 43 -31.86 -11.67 28.57
N GLU A 44 -31.10 -11.95 27.50
CA GLU A 44 -30.24 -13.13 27.47
C GLU A 44 -29.18 -13.06 28.58
N ASN A 45 -29.11 -14.11 29.42
CA ASN A 45 -28.08 -14.24 30.45
C ASN A 45 -26.96 -15.23 30.07
N PHE A 46 -26.74 -15.42 28.76
CA PHE A 46 -25.76 -16.33 28.19
C PHE A 46 -24.99 -15.62 27.06
N GLY A 47 -23.71 -15.97 26.90
CA GLY A 47 -22.88 -15.43 25.83
C GLY A 47 -23.11 -16.17 24.52
N ILE A 48 -23.09 -15.43 23.41
CA ILE A 48 -23.14 -15.98 22.06
C ILE A 48 -21.77 -15.72 21.45
N GLU A 49 -21.07 -16.79 21.06
CA GLU A 49 -19.79 -16.68 20.37
C GLU A 49 -19.99 -17.12 18.93
N ARG A 50 -19.91 -16.16 18.00
CA ARG A 50 -20.07 -16.43 16.58
C ARG A 50 -18.71 -16.44 15.89
N SER A 51 -18.49 -17.42 15.02
CA SER A 51 -17.24 -17.49 14.25
C SER A 51 -17.12 -16.38 13.20
N ASP A 52 -18.22 -15.77 12.77
CA ASP A 52 -18.21 -14.67 11.80
C ASP A 52 -17.82 -13.32 12.41
N GLU A 53 -18.17 -13.05 13.66
CA GLU A 53 -17.79 -11.82 14.38
C GLU A 53 -16.26 -11.72 14.56
N LEU A 54 -15.60 -12.83 14.90
CA LEU A 54 -14.13 -12.90 14.96
C LEU A 54 -13.50 -12.61 13.59
N ILE A 55 -14.03 -13.22 12.53
CA ILE A 55 -13.56 -13.00 11.16
C ILE A 55 -13.78 -11.54 10.75
N GLN A 56 -14.95 -10.97 11.05
CA GLN A 56 -15.28 -9.58 10.71
C GLN A 56 -14.38 -8.59 11.44
N THR A 57 -14.07 -8.84 12.72
CA THR A 57 -13.15 -8.03 13.51
C THR A 57 -11.74 -8.07 12.91
N LEU A 58 -11.24 -9.25 12.56
CA LEU A 58 -9.94 -9.41 11.91
C LEU A 58 -9.91 -8.71 10.54
N LEU A 59 -10.97 -8.84 9.75
CA LEU A 59 -11.08 -8.16 8.45
C LEU A 59 -11.08 -6.63 8.60
N GLN A 60 -11.82 -6.09 9.58
CA GLN A 60 -11.83 -4.64 9.85
C GLN A 60 -10.46 -4.13 10.30
N GLN A 61 -9.78 -4.85 11.19
CA GLN A 61 -8.41 -4.50 11.63
C GLN A 61 -7.42 -4.56 10.46
N THR A 62 -7.49 -5.60 9.64
CA THR A 62 -6.64 -5.75 8.45
C THR A 62 -6.87 -4.61 7.45
N GLU A 63 -8.12 -4.22 7.23
CA GLU A 63 -8.45 -3.12 6.31
C GLU A 63 -7.96 -1.76 6.84
N ALA A 64 -8.08 -1.52 8.14
CA ALA A 64 -7.55 -0.31 8.77
C ALA A 64 -6.02 -0.20 8.59
N LEU A 65 -5.29 -1.31 8.77
CA LEU A 65 -3.85 -1.37 8.51
C LEU A 65 -3.52 -1.14 7.03
N ARG A 66 -4.30 -1.76 6.13
CA ARG A 66 -4.14 -1.60 4.68
C ARG A 66 -4.31 -0.15 4.23
N ILE A 67 -5.37 0.53 4.70
CA ILE A 67 -5.61 1.95 4.39
C ILE A 67 -4.47 2.82 4.93
N SER A 68 -4.05 2.57 6.18
CA SER A 68 -2.95 3.31 6.80
C SER A 68 -1.64 3.15 6.01
N ALA A 69 -1.33 1.94 5.57
CA ALA A 69 -0.16 1.65 4.74
C ALA A 69 -0.22 2.39 3.39
N TRP A 70 -1.40 2.43 2.75
CA TRP A 70 -1.61 3.20 1.51
C TRP A 70 -1.38 4.70 1.71
N VAL A 71 -1.92 5.28 2.78
CA VAL A 71 -1.76 6.71 3.09
C VAL A 71 -0.28 7.05 3.29
N ILE A 72 0.42 6.27 4.12
CA ILE A 72 1.86 6.46 4.36
C ILE A 72 2.63 6.31 3.04
N GLY A 73 2.33 5.27 2.26
CA GLY A 73 2.96 5.03 0.96
C GLY A 73 2.81 6.20 -0.01
N ILE A 74 1.61 6.76 -0.13
CA ILE A 74 1.35 7.94 -0.98
C ILE A 74 2.20 9.13 -0.52
N ILE A 75 2.20 9.45 0.79
CA ILE A 75 2.99 10.56 1.33
C ILE A 75 4.49 10.36 1.05
N THR A 76 5.00 9.14 1.25
CA THR A 76 6.40 8.81 0.98
C THR A 76 6.75 8.94 -0.50
N VAL A 77 5.88 8.50 -1.41
CA VAL A 77 6.09 8.62 -2.86
C VAL A 77 6.08 10.08 -3.30
N PHE A 78 5.16 10.89 -2.79
CA PHE A 78 5.13 12.32 -3.10
C PHE A 78 6.39 13.03 -2.59
N GLY A 79 6.78 12.78 -1.33
CA GLY A 79 7.99 13.36 -0.75
C GLY A 79 9.26 12.97 -1.51
N SER A 80 9.40 11.70 -1.88
CA SER A 80 10.56 11.23 -2.66
C SER A 80 10.57 11.78 -4.09
N SER A 81 9.41 11.95 -4.72
CA SER A 81 9.30 12.56 -6.05
C SER A 81 9.78 14.01 -6.05
N ILE A 82 9.44 14.78 -5.02
CA ILE A 82 9.91 16.17 -4.86
C ILE A 82 11.42 16.19 -4.60
N ALA A 83 11.93 15.29 -3.76
CA ALA A 83 13.36 15.17 -3.51
C ALA A 83 14.15 14.86 -4.79
N LEU A 84 13.68 13.89 -5.58
CA LEU A 84 14.28 13.54 -6.87
C LEU A 84 14.23 14.71 -7.86
N MET A 85 13.10 15.42 -7.93
CA MET A 85 12.96 16.62 -8.76
C MET A 85 14.00 17.68 -8.39
N ASN A 86 14.22 17.94 -7.10
CA ASN A 86 15.20 18.92 -6.63
C ASN A 86 16.63 18.51 -7.01
N ILE A 87 16.99 17.24 -6.84
CA ILE A 87 18.30 16.73 -7.25
C ILE A 87 18.49 16.93 -8.76
N MET A 88 17.48 16.61 -9.57
CA MET A 88 17.55 16.83 -11.02
C MET A 88 17.66 18.31 -11.39
N LEU A 89 16.99 19.21 -10.67
CA LEU A 89 17.13 20.66 -10.88
C LEU A 89 18.53 21.16 -10.59
N VAL A 90 19.14 20.69 -9.50
CA VAL A 90 20.53 21.01 -9.15
C VAL A 90 21.48 20.47 -10.22
N SER A 91 21.27 19.24 -10.70
CA SER A 91 22.09 18.66 -11.77
C SER A 91 22.01 19.47 -13.07
N VAL A 92 20.84 20.00 -13.42
CA VAL A 92 20.70 20.91 -14.58
C VAL A 92 21.51 22.18 -14.37
N THR A 93 21.50 22.75 -13.16
CA THR A 93 22.27 23.97 -12.87
C THR A 93 23.77 23.73 -12.89
N GLU A 94 24.26 22.60 -12.36
CA GLU A 94 25.68 22.23 -12.41
C GLU A 94 26.17 22.00 -13.86
N ARG A 95 25.31 21.41 -14.70
CA ARG A 95 25.63 21.10 -16.11
C ARG A 95 25.21 22.22 -17.08
N THR A 96 24.88 23.42 -16.60
CA THR A 96 24.37 24.52 -17.44
C THR A 96 25.30 24.84 -18.60
N ARG A 97 26.61 24.98 -18.34
CA ARG A 97 27.61 25.32 -19.36
C ARG A 97 27.72 24.23 -20.45
N GLU A 98 27.70 22.96 -20.06
CA GLU A 98 27.72 21.83 -21.01
C GLU A 98 26.48 21.82 -21.92
N ILE A 99 25.30 22.09 -21.33
CA ILE A 99 24.04 22.20 -22.06
C ILE A 99 24.11 23.37 -23.07
N GLY A 100 24.68 24.51 -22.65
CA GLY A 100 24.91 25.68 -23.50
C GLY A 100 25.78 25.35 -24.72
N VAL A 101 26.92 24.68 -24.51
CA VAL A 101 27.81 24.25 -25.60
C VAL A 101 27.08 23.31 -26.57
N ARG A 102 26.33 22.31 -26.06
CA ARG A 102 25.56 21.39 -26.92
C ARG A 102 24.52 22.11 -27.77
N LYS A 103 23.80 23.09 -27.20
CA LYS A 103 22.82 23.87 -27.97
C LYS A 103 23.47 24.79 -29.00
N SER A 104 24.60 25.40 -28.69
CA SER A 104 25.37 26.21 -29.65
C SER A 104 25.90 25.39 -30.83
N LEU A 105 26.14 24.08 -30.62
CA LEU A 105 26.48 23.13 -31.67
C LEU A 105 25.26 22.57 -32.45
N GLY A 106 24.05 23.06 -32.16
CA GLY A 106 22.83 22.71 -32.88
C GLY A 106 21.93 21.67 -32.21
N ALA A 107 22.19 21.28 -30.95
CA ALA A 107 21.28 20.37 -30.23
C ALA A 107 19.89 21.01 -30.03
N THR A 108 18.84 20.29 -30.43
CA THR A 108 17.47 20.78 -30.29
C THR A 108 17.02 20.79 -28.83
N ARG A 109 16.06 21.65 -28.48
CA ARG A 109 15.43 21.68 -27.15
C ARG A 109 14.88 20.30 -26.76
N ASN A 110 14.29 19.58 -27.72
CA ASN A 110 13.70 18.27 -27.49
C ASN A 110 14.76 17.20 -27.17
N THR A 111 15.92 17.24 -27.85
CA THR A 111 17.05 16.34 -27.58
C THR A 111 17.55 16.48 -26.15
N ILE A 112 17.73 17.73 -25.67
CA ILE A 112 18.17 18.00 -24.30
C ILE A 112 17.10 17.55 -23.30
N GLY A 113 15.83 17.89 -23.54
CA GLY A 113 14.72 17.49 -22.65
C GLY A 113 14.63 15.96 -22.52
N MET A 114 14.69 15.23 -23.64
CA MET A 114 14.65 13.77 -23.64
C MET A 114 15.85 13.14 -22.93
N GLN A 115 17.04 13.74 -22.99
CA GLN A 115 18.20 13.26 -22.24
C GLN A 115 17.93 13.29 -20.74
N PHE A 116 17.51 14.44 -20.20
CA PHE A 116 17.24 14.60 -18.76
C PHE A 116 16.03 13.78 -18.29
N PHE A 117 15.00 13.66 -19.13
CA PHE A 117 13.86 12.79 -18.83
C PHE A 117 14.27 11.32 -18.76
N THR A 118 15.10 10.87 -19.69
CA THR A 118 15.61 9.48 -19.72
C THR A 118 16.54 9.22 -18.54
N GLU A 119 17.39 10.18 -18.14
CA GLU A 119 18.21 10.09 -16.94
C GLU A 119 17.33 9.90 -15.68
N THR A 120 16.25 10.68 -15.57
CA THR A 120 15.26 10.53 -14.49
C THR A 120 14.60 9.15 -14.53
N LEU A 121 14.14 8.71 -15.70
CA LEU A 121 13.50 7.40 -15.90
C LEU A 121 14.43 6.26 -15.46
N ILE A 122 15.70 6.29 -15.85
CA ILE A 122 16.68 5.27 -15.47
C ILE A 122 16.85 5.25 -13.94
N ILE A 123 16.99 6.41 -13.31
CA ILE A 123 17.12 6.51 -11.84
C ILE A 123 15.87 5.96 -11.16
N SER A 124 14.67 6.33 -11.62
CA SER A 124 13.40 5.84 -11.06
C SER A 124 13.23 4.33 -11.23
N VAL A 125 13.58 3.77 -12.39
CA VAL A 125 13.47 2.33 -12.65
C VAL A 125 14.46 1.54 -11.80
N MET A 126 15.72 2.00 -11.71
CA MET A 126 16.72 1.35 -10.85
C MET A 126 16.30 1.41 -9.38
N GLY A 127 15.94 2.60 -8.90
CA GLY A 127 15.51 2.80 -7.51
C GLY A 127 14.24 2.00 -7.18
N GLY A 128 13.27 1.99 -8.08
CA GLY A 128 12.03 1.22 -7.93
C GLY A 128 12.27 -0.29 -7.95
N THR A 129 13.15 -0.78 -8.82
CA THR A 129 13.52 -2.22 -8.87
C THR A 129 14.22 -2.64 -7.58
N VAL A 130 15.21 -1.85 -7.13
CA VAL A 130 15.93 -2.13 -5.87
C VAL A 130 14.97 -2.06 -4.68
N GLY A 131 14.11 -1.04 -4.62
CA GLY A 131 13.11 -0.89 -3.56
C GLY A 131 12.12 -2.05 -3.53
N MET A 132 11.65 -2.50 -4.69
CA MET A 132 10.76 -3.67 -4.81
C MET A 132 11.44 -4.95 -4.31
N LEU A 133 12.69 -5.20 -4.72
CA LEU A 133 13.45 -6.37 -4.27
C LEU A 133 13.69 -6.33 -2.75
N LEU A 134 14.05 -5.17 -2.20
CA LEU A 134 14.22 -5.00 -0.76
C LEU A 134 12.90 -5.20 -0.01
N GLY A 135 11.77 -4.68 -0.52
CA GLY A 135 10.45 -4.88 0.07
C GLY A 135 10.00 -6.34 0.06
N LEU A 136 10.26 -7.06 -1.02
CA LEU A 136 10.00 -8.50 -1.07
C LEU A 136 10.92 -9.28 -0.11
N ALA A 137 12.20 -8.94 -0.08
CA ALA A 137 13.17 -9.59 0.81
C ALA A 137 12.83 -9.39 2.29
N THR A 138 12.41 -8.19 2.69
CA THR A 138 11.95 -7.92 4.07
C THR A 138 10.63 -8.62 4.36
N GLY A 139 9.70 -8.68 3.40
CA GLY A 139 8.45 -9.44 3.51
C GLY A 139 8.69 -10.94 3.77
N PHE A 140 9.49 -11.60 2.94
CA PHE A 140 9.87 -12.99 3.13
C PHE A 140 10.70 -13.23 4.41
N GLY A 141 11.58 -12.28 4.75
CA GLY A 141 12.38 -12.33 5.99
C GLY A 141 11.51 -12.27 7.25
N ALA A 142 10.54 -11.37 7.27
CA ALA A 142 9.57 -11.27 8.36
C ALA A 142 8.69 -12.52 8.44
N ALA A 143 8.23 -13.04 7.31
CA ALA A 143 7.41 -14.25 7.25
C ALA A 143 8.10 -15.44 7.93
N LYS A 144 9.39 -15.63 7.62
CA LYS A 144 10.23 -16.66 8.23
C LYS A 144 10.43 -16.46 9.74
N LEU A 145 10.52 -15.21 10.20
CA LEU A 145 10.70 -14.90 11.62
C LEU A 145 9.44 -15.21 12.45
N PHE A 146 8.26 -14.97 11.88
CA PHE A 146 6.97 -15.19 12.55
C PHE A 146 6.35 -16.55 12.24
N ASP A 147 7.06 -17.43 11.53
CA ASP A 147 6.57 -18.75 11.07
C ASP A 147 5.23 -18.66 10.32
N THR A 148 5.10 -17.59 9.52
CA THR A 148 3.90 -17.31 8.72
C THR A 148 4.19 -17.50 7.24
N THR A 149 3.16 -17.82 6.47
CA THR A 149 3.26 -17.89 5.01
C THR A 149 3.05 -16.50 4.42
N PHE A 150 4.02 -16.02 3.62
CA PHE A 150 3.88 -14.78 2.86
C PHE A 150 3.56 -15.09 1.40
N PRO A 151 2.28 -14.99 0.98
CA PRO A 151 1.92 -15.15 -0.41
C PRO A 151 2.50 -14.00 -1.24
N MET A 152 2.86 -14.29 -2.49
CA MET A 152 3.41 -13.28 -3.40
C MET A 152 2.37 -12.17 -3.68
N PRO A 153 2.62 -10.90 -3.29
CA PRO A 153 1.62 -9.85 -3.37
C PRO A 153 1.62 -9.19 -4.76
N TYR A 154 0.96 -9.82 -5.74
CA TYR A 154 0.89 -9.31 -7.11
C TYR A 154 0.34 -7.89 -7.21
N GLU A 155 -0.68 -7.54 -6.42
CA GLU A 155 -1.25 -6.18 -6.38
C GLU A 155 -0.21 -5.12 -6.00
N ALA A 156 0.63 -5.40 -4.99
CA ALA A 156 1.66 -4.48 -4.54
C ALA A 156 2.77 -4.31 -5.60
N ILE A 157 3.09 -5.37 -6.34
CA ILE A 157 4.07 -5.32 -7.43
C ILE A 157 3.56 -4.43 -8.56
N PHE A 158 2.31 -4.61 -9.00
CA PHE A 158 1.71 -3.74 -10.01
C PHE A 158 1.57 -2.29 -9.54
N ALA A 159 1.21 -2.08 -8.28
CA ALA A 159 1.17 -0.75 -7.68
C ALA A 159 2.57 -0.09 -7.71
N ALA A 160 3.63 -0.83 -7.36
CA ALA A 160 5.01 -0.32 -7.41
C ALA A 160 5.47 0.00 -8.84
N LEU A 161 5.09 -0.79 -9.84
CA LEU A 161 5.35 -0.46 -11.25
C LEU A 161 4.61 0.83 -11.66
N GLY A 162 3.37 0.99 -11.21
CA GLY A 162 2.60 2.22 -11.42
C GLY A 162 3.24 3.44 -10.76
N THR A 163 3.74 3.31 -9.53
CA THR A 163 4.40 4.43 -8.83
C THR A 163 5.69 4.85 -9.52
N ILE A 164 6.47 3.94 -10.11
CA ILE A 164 7.65 4.32 -10.92
C ILE A 164 7.26 5.28 -12.04
N ILE A 165 6.20 4.97 -12.80
CA ILE A 165 5.73 5.83 -13.89
C ILE A 165 5.30 7.20 -13.36
N VAL A 166 4.50 7.21 -12.30
CA VAL A 166 4.01 8.45 -11.68
C VAL A 166 5.17 9.33 -11.20
N VAL A 167 6.13 8.73 -10.48
CA VAL A 167 7.33 9.42 -9.98
C VAL A 167 8.12 9.99 -11.14
N THR A 168 8.46 9.19 -12.16
CA THR A 168 9.26 9.64 -13.30
C THR A 168 8.61 10.80 -14.04
N VAL A 169 7.30 10.73 -14.29
CA VAL A 169 6.58 11.81 -14.97
C VAL A 169 6.57 13.07 -14.10
N PHE A 170 6.27 12.95 -12.82
CA PHE A 170 6.17 14.10 -11.92
C PHE A 170 7.53 14.76 -11.68
N SER A 171 8.56 13.97 -11.34
CA SER A 171 9.88 14.48 -11.01
C SER A 171 10.72 14.84 -12.23
N GLY A 172 10.53 14.17 -13.37
CA GLY A 172 11.38 14.31 -14.56
C GLY A 172 10.91 15.37 -15.54
N SER A 173 9.60 15.61 -15.66
CA SER A 173 9.05 16.53 -16.67
C SER A 173 9.51 17.97 -16.45
N TYR A 174 9.44 18.47 -15.21
CA TYR A 174 9.82 19.84 -14.89
C TYR A 174 11.31 20.15 -15.14
N PRO A 175 12.29 19.39 -14.61
CA PRO A 175 13.71 19.64 -14.87
C PRO A 175 14.07 19.44 -16.35
N ALA A 176 13.48 18.47 -17.05
CA ALA A 176 13.68 18.29 -18.48
C ALA A 176 13.25 19.53 -19.28
N VAL A 177 12.08 20.10 -18.97
CA VAL A 177 11.61 21.35 -19.57
C VAL A 177 12.56 22.50 -19.23
N LYS A 178 12.99 22.63 -17.98
CA LYS A 178 13.91 23.69 -17.56
C LYS A 178 15.25 23.62 -18.31
N ALA A 179 15.84 22.42 -18.43
CA ALA A 179 17.07 22.20 -19.19
C ALA A 179 16.91 22.54 -20.68
N SER A 180 15.79 22.12 -21.28
CA SER A 180 15.50 22.36 -22.70
C SER A 180 15.37 23.86 -23.03
N LYS A 181 14.94 24.70 -22.08
CA LYS A 181 14.67 26.14 -22.28
C LYS A 181 15.85 27.06 -22.02
N LEU A 182 16.97 26.58 -21.47
CA LEU A 182 18.19 27.37 -21.27
C LEU A 182 18.68 28.07 -22.56
N ASP A 183 19.00 29.36 -22.48
CA ASP A 183 19.59 30.10 -23.60
C ASP A 183 21.09 29.78 -23.70
N PRO A 184 21.62 29.42 -24.90
CA PRO A 184 23.06 29.14 -25.06
C PRO A 184 23.96 30.32 -24.67
N VAL A 185 23.52 31.55 -24.90
CA VAL A 185 24.30 32.77 -24.61
C VAL A 185 24.38 33.00 -23.10
N GLU A 186 23.26 32.85 -22.39
CA GLU A 186 23.24 32.95 -20.92
C GLU A 186 24.01 31.80 -20.27
N ALA A 187 23.88 30.59 -20.79
CA ALA A 187 24.55 29.40 -20.27
C ALA A 187 26.09 29.46 -20.38
N LEU A 188 26.62 30.16 -21.39
CA LEU A 188 28.06 30.37 -21.56
C LEU A 188 28.61 31.58 -20.78
N ARG A 189 27.73 32.50 -20.37
CA ARG A 189 28.06 33.65 -19.52
C ARG A 189 28.05 33.31 -18.03
N TYR A 190 27.59 32.11 -17.68
CA TYR A 190 27.57 31.59 -16.33
C TYR A 190 29.00 31.15 -15.95
N GLU A 191 29.57 31.76 -14.89
CA GLU A 191 30.77 31.28 -14.19
C GLU A 191 30.42 30.09 -13.29
#